data_AF-A0A507WL23-F1
#
_entry.id   AF-A0A507WL23-F1
#
_cell.length_a   1.000
_cell.length_b   1.000
_cell.length_c   1.000
_cell.angle_alpha   90.00
_cell.angle_beta   90.00
_cell.angle_gamma   90.00
#
_symmetry.space_group_name_H-M   'P 1'
#
loop_
_entity.id
_entity.type
_entity.pdbx_description
1 polymer ?
#
loop_
_entity_poly.entity_id
_entity_poly.type
_entity_poly.pdbx_seq_one_letter_code
_entity_poly.pdbx_strand_id
1 'polypeptide(L)'
;MTPLYRIFLMFEWGGGSLWCGNEAALEKFDVGSLEEVLPLSTSIREQLDKLSAWHDQALNWSNPADVSPWNEDEFERFENAANAMRVQLQAELGADFEIVYVPLGKN
;
A
#
# COMPACT_ATOMS: atom_id res chain seq x y z
N MET A 1 -17.62 -15.34 7.62
CA MET A 1 -16.37 -15.58 8.36
C MET A 1 -15.72 -14.23 8.60
N THR A 2 -15.10 -14.04 9.77
CA THR A 2 -14.36 -12.81 10.08
C THR A 2 -12.91 -12.99 9.61
N PRO A 3 -12.30 -12.02 8.91
CA PRO A 3 -10.91 -12.13 8.48
C PRO A 3 -9.98 -12.24 9.69
N LEU A 4 -8.92 -13.04 9.55
CA LEU A 4 -7.96 -13.34 10.62
C LEU A 4 -6.80 -12.33 10.61
N TYR A 5 -6.29 -12.00 9.42
CA TYR A 5 -5.14 -11.13 9.25
C TYR A 5 -5.55 -9.80 8.64
N ARG A 6 -5.32 -8.71 9.36
CA ARG A 6 -5.49 -7.36 8.79
C ARG A 6 -4.17 -6.91 8.20
N ILE A 7 -4.21 -6.45 6.95
CA ILE A 7 -3.06 -5.90 6.24
C ILE A 7 -3.40 -4.48 5.78
N PHE A 8 -2.52 -3.54 6.09
CA PHE A 8 -2.62 -2.18 5.55
C PHE A 8 -1.93 -2.11 4.19
N LEU A 9 -2.62 -1.54 3.21
CA LEU A 9 -2.01 -0.94 2.05
C LEU A 9 -1.75 0.54 2.40
N MET A 10 -0.50 0.88 2.68
CA MET A 10 -0.05 2.20 3.10
C MET A 10 1.34 2.44 2.52
N PHE A 11 1.50 3.53 1.78
CA PHE A 11 2.74 3.82 1.06
C PHE A 11 3.72 4.59 1.94
N GLU A 12 4.96 4.11 2.06
CA GLU A 12 6.08 4.85 2.65
C GLU A 12 7.05 5.34 1.56
N TRP A 13 7.81 6.39 1.87
CA TRP A 13 8.81 6.95 0.96
C TRP A 13 9.99 5.98 0.78
N GLY A 14 10.23 5.52 -0.44
CA GLY A 14 11.32 4.60 -0.77
C GLY A 14 11.25 3.24 -0.06
N GLY A 15 10.06 2.85 0.41
CA GLY A 15 9.83 1.64 1.20
C GLY A 15 8.75 0.73 0.61
N GLY A 16 8.24 -0.16 1.45
CA GLY A 16 7.11 -1.02 1.12
C GLY A 16 5.76 -0.29 1.18
N SER A 17 4.75 -1.05 0.84
CA SER A 17 3.35 -0.66 0.71
C SER A 17 2.40 -1.55 1.52
N LEU A 18 2.83 -2.75 1.94
CA LEU A 18 2.02 -3.71 2.70
C LEU A 18 2.54 -3.92 4.11
N TRP A 19 1.67 -3.75 5.11
CA TRP A 19 2.06 -3.76 6.53
C TRP A 19 1.08 -4.52 7.41
N CYS A 20 1.57 -5.12 8.50
CA CYS A 20 0.73 -5.78 9.51
C CYS A 20 -0.23 -4.76 10.15
N GLY A 21 -1.53 -5.05 10.12
CA GLY A 21 -2.58 -4.18 10.66
C GLY A 21 -3.31 -4.71 11.90
N ASN A 22 -2.95 -5.91 12.38
CA ASN A 22 -3.37 -6.45 13.68
C ASN A 22 -2.29 -7.34 14.29
N GLU A 23 -2.46 -7.70 15.56
CA GLU A 23 -1.52 -8.55 16.31
C GLU A 23 -1.37 -9.94 15.67
N ALA A 24 -2.47 -10.55 15.19
CA ALA A 24 -2.41 -11.84 14.52
C ALA A 24 -1.57 -11.83 13.24
N ALA A 25 -1.59 -10.74 12.45
CA ALA A 25 -0.72 -10.58 11.30
C ALA A 25 0.74 -10.41 11.73
N LEU A 26 0.99 -9.61 12.77
CA LEU A 26 2.34 -9.38 13.30
C LEU A 26 2.97 -10.68 13.84
N GLU A 27 2.24 -11.47 14.62
CA GLU A 27 2.70 -12.77 15.12
C GLU A 27 3.01 -13.75 13.98
N LYS A 28 2.29 -13.66 12.86
CA LYS A 28 2.41 -14.57 11.73
C LYS A 28 3.53 -14.19 10.75
N PHE A 29 3.66 -12.90 10.47
CA PHE A 29 4.50 -12.38 9.38
C PHE A 29 5.70 -11.56 9.86
N ASP A 30 5.79 -11.30 11.17
CA ASP A 30 6.82 -10.46 11.79
C ASP A 30 6.75 -8.99 11.34
N VAL A 31 7.74 -8.20 11.75
CA VAL A 31 7.89 -6.78 11.41
C VAL A 31 8.41 -6.57 9.99
N GLY A 32 8.09 -5.42 9.41
CA GLY A 32 8.56 -4.99 8.08
C GLY A 32 7.46 -5.04 7.02
N SER A 33 7.85 -4.75 5.78
CA SER A 33 6.93 -4.78 4.66
C SER A 33 6.69 -6.20 4.17
N LEU A 34 5.48 -6.47 3.67
CA LEU A 34 4.96 -7.82 3.49
C LEU A 34 4.95 -8.32 2.04
N GLU A 35 5.42 -7.54 1.06
CA GLU A 35 5.38 -7.88 -0.37
C GLU A 35 6.06 -9.21 -0.69
N GLU A 36 7.17 -9.49 -0.01
CA GLU A 36 7.97 -10.71 -0.20
C GLU A 36 7.50 -11.88 0.67
N VAL A 37 6.73 -11.60 1.72
CA VAL A 37 6.26 -12.59 2.70
C VAL A 37 4.88 -13.14 2.32
N LEU A 38 4.01 -12.31 1.77
CA LEU A 38 2.67 -12.70 1.35
C LEU A 38 2.72 -13.53 0.06
N PRO A 39 1.78 -14.47 -0.12
CA PRO A 39 1.69 -15.33 -1.30
C PRO A 39 1.09 -14.58 -2.50
N LEU A 40 1.71 -13.46 -2.88
CA LEU A 40 1.29 -12.61 -3.99
C LEU A 40 1.86 -13.11 -5.32
N SER A 41 1.08 -12.99 -6.39
CA SER A 41 1.60 -13.20 -7.74
C SER A 41 2.63 -12.14 -8.13
N THR A 42 3.53 -12.49 -9.06
CA THR A 42 4.49 -11.55 -9.65
C THR A 42 3.79 -10.31 -10.24
N SER A 43 2.61 -10.49 -10.86
CA SER A 43 1.84 -9.38 -11.43
C SER A 43 1.41 -8.37 -10.38
N ILE A 44 0.95 -8.83 -9.21
CA ILE A 44 0.54 -7.93 -8.12
C ILE A 44 1.74 -7.24 -7.50
N ARG A 45 2.86 -7.96 -7.29
CA ARG A 45 4.11 -7.35 -6.82
C ARG A 45 4.60 -6.24 -7.75
N GLU A 46 4.66 -6.49 -9.05
CA GLU A 46 5.06 -5.48 -10.04
C GLU A 46 4.12 -4.26 -10.07
N GLN A 47 2.83 -4.45 -9.80
CA GLN A 47 1.88 -3.33 -9.73
C GLN A 47 2.05 -2.52 -8.43
N LEU A 48 2.33 -3.18 -7.30
CA LEU A 48 2.68 -2.50 -6.05
C LEU A 48 3.96 -1.68 -6.21
N ASP A 49 4.99 -2.23 -6.83
CA ASP A 49 6.24 -1.51 -7.11
C ASP A 49 5.99 -0.26 -7.96
N LYS A 50 5.12 -0.36 -8.98
CA LYS A 50 4.73 0.78 -9.82
C LYS A 50 3.97 1.83 -9.03
N LEU A 51 3.08 1.43 -8.11
CA LEU A 51 2.36 2.35 -7.25
C LEU A 51 3.29 3.03 -6.25
N SER A 52 4.23 2.31 -5.62
CA SER A 52 5.24 2.90 -4.74
C SER A 52 6.13 3.89 -5.48
N ALA A 53 6.62 3.53 -6.67
CA ALA A 53 7.42 4.43 -7.51
C ALA A 53 6.63 5.64 -8.02
N TRP A 54 5.30 5.50 -8.19
CA TRP A 54 4.44 6.64 -8.48
C TRP A 54 4.30 7.51 -7.24
N HIS A 55 3.92 6.94 -6.08
CA HIS A 55 3.83 7.63 -4.80
C HIS A 55 5.06 8.46 -4.50
N ASP A 56 6.27 7.91 -4.68
CA ASP A 56 7.53 8.62 -4.46
C ASP A 56 7.67 9.94 -5.25
N GLN A 57 6.94 10.11 -6.36
CA GLN A 57 6.93 11.35 -7.14
C GLN A 57 6.10 12.46 -6.49
N ALA A 58 5.27 12.13 -5.49
CA ALA A 58 4.56 13.11 -4.68
C ALA A 58 5.48 13.83 -3.67
N LEU A 59 6.71 13.35 -3.46
CA LEU A 59 7.72 14.04 -2.65
C LEU A 59 8.71 14.80 -3.54
N ASN A 60 8.95 16.06 -3.21
CA ASN A 60 10.10 16.77 -3.77
C ASN A 60 11.39 16.28 -3.09
N TRP A 61 12.05 15.26 -3.66
CA TRP A 61 13.28 14.69 -3.10
C TRP A 61 14.45 15.67 -2.97
N SER A 62 14.46 16.75 -3.76
CA SER A 62 15.50 17.80 -3.64
C SER A 62 15.24 18.72 -2.45
N ASN A 63 13.99 18.86 -2.03
CA ASN A 63 13.59 19.61 -0.85
C ASN A 63 12.29 19.04 -0.24
N PRO A 64 12.39 18.03 0.65
CA PRO A 64 11.23 17.31 1.20
C PRO A 64 10.25 18.16 2.01
N ALA A 65 10.66 19.37 2.41
CA ALA A 65 9.80 20.31 3.13
C ALA A 65 8.93 21.17 2.21
N ASP A 66 9.17 21.14 0.90
CA ASP A 66 8.33 21.84 -0.07
C ASP A 66 6.97 21.14 -0.25
N VAL A 67 6.04 21.88 -0.84
CA VAL A 67 4.76 21.32 -1.30
C VAL A 67 5.01 20.17 -2.28
N SER A 68 4.08 19.21 -2.28
CA SER A 68 4.11 18.10 -3.23
C SER A 68 4.18 18.62 -4.68
N PRO A 69 4.96 17.96 -5.56
CA PRO A 69 4.92 18.24 -7.00
C PRO A 69 3.58 17.88 -7.66
N TRP A 70 2.76 17.07 -6.99
CA TRP A 70 1.45 16.68 -7.50
C TRP A 70 0.42 17.79 -7.34
N ASN A 71 -0.45 17.89 -8.35
CA ASN A 71 -1.68 18.65 -8.26
C ASN A 71 -2.83 17.76 -7.73
N GLU A 72 -3.99 18.37 -7.47
CA GLU A 72 -5.16 17.66 -6.94
C GLU A 72 -5.61 16.49 -7.82
N ASP A 73 -5.58 16.66 -9.15
CA ASP A 73 -5.95 15.61 -10.11
C ASP A 73 -5.04 14.39 -9.99
N GLU A 74 -3.73 14.59 -9.80
CA GLU A 74 -2.77 13.49 -9.67
C GLU A 74 -2.96 12.75 -8.34
N PHE A 75 -3.23 13.48 -7.25
CA PHE A 75 -3.63 12.86 -5.98
C PHE A 75 -4.89 12.01 -6.14
N GLU A 76 -5.94 12.52 -6.81
CA GLU A 76 -7.16 11.76 -7.03
C GLU A 76 -6.93 10.51 -7.90
N ARG A 77 -6.10 10.62 -8.95
CA ARG A 77 -5.72 9.48 -9.79
C ARG A 77 -5.00 8.40 -8.99
N PHE A 78 -4.08 8.80 -8.12
CA PHE A 78 -3.35 7.87 -7.26
C PHE A 78 -4.28 7.20 -6.24
N GLU A 79 -5.10 7.97 -5.52
CA GLU A 79 -6.06 7.45 -4.52
C GLU A 79 -7.02 6.42 -5.15
N ASN A 80 -7.50 6.68 -6.37
CA ASN A 80 -8.32 5.73 -7.12
C ASN A 80 -7.54 4.46 -7.49
N ALA A 81 -6.29 4.59 -7.94
CA ALA A 81 -5.45 3.46 -8.29
C ALA A 81 -5.10 2.59 -7.07
N ALA A 82 -4.76 3.21 -5.94
CA ALA A 82 -4.50 2.51 -4.69
C ALA A 82 -5.74 1.79 -4.14
N ASN A 83 -6.92 2.42 -4.22
CA ASN A 83 -8.18 1.75 -3.89
C ASN A 83 -8.48 0.57 -4.82
N ALA A 84 -8.20 0.68 -6.12
CA ALA A 84 -8.33 -0.44 -7.03
C ALA A 84 -7.36 -1.58 -6.69
N MET A 85 -6.12 -1.26 -6.31
CA MET A 85 -5.13 -2.24 -5.85
C MET A 85 -5.60 -2.96 -4.59
N ARG A 86 -6.17 -2.24 -3.61
CA ARG A 86 -6.78 -2.85 -2.42
C ARG A 86 -7.81 -3.93 -2.77
N VAL A 87 -8.65 -3.68 -3.78
CA VAL A 87 -9.64 -4.65 -4.26
C VAL A 87 -8.97 -5.88 -4.90
N GLN A 88 -7.92 -5.67 -5.69
CA GLN A 88 -7.16 -6.76 -6.31
C GLN A 88 -6.47 -7.63 -5.25
N LEU A 89 -5.78 -7.02 -4.29
CA LEU A 89 -5.17 -7.71 -3.15
C LEU A 89 -6.18 -8.51 -2.34
N GLN A 90 -7.35 -7.92 -2.07
CA GLN A 90 -8.41 -8.60 -1.34
C GLN A 90 -8.92 -9.85 -2.09
N ALA A 91 -8.99 -9.78 -3.42
CA ALA A 91 -9.40 -10.91 -4.25
C ALA A 91 -8.32 -12.00 -4.31
N GLU A 92 -7.04 -11.62 -4.37
CA GLU A 92 -5.92 -12.57 -4.45
C GLU A 92 -5.68 -13.30 -3.12
N LEU A 93 -5.68 -12.58 -2.00
CA LEU A 93 -5.39 -13.14 -0.68
C LEU A 93 -6.60 -13.85 -0.05
N GLY A 94 -7.82 -13.50 -0.48
CA GLY A 94 -9.04 -14.18 -0.08
C GLY A 94 -9.55 -13.81 1.32
N ALA A 95 -10.45 -14.63 1.84
CA ALA A 95 -11.31 -14.28 2.99
C ALA A 95 -10.60 -14.30 4.36
N ASP A 96 -9.42 -14.91 4.45
CA ASP A 96 -8.62 -14.91 5.68
C ASP A 96 -7.95 -13.56 5.94
N PHE A 97 -7.91 -12.70 4.92
CA PHE A 97 -7.28 -11.39 4.96
C PHE A 97 -8.31 -10.27 4.86
N GLU A 98 -8.06 -9.19 5.59
CA GLU A 98 -8.72 -7.90 5.42
C GLU A 98 -7.70 -6.90 4.89
N ILE A 99 -7.90 -6.41 3.67
CA ILE A 99 -7.02 -5.41 3.07
C ILE A 99 -7.63 -4.02 3.25
N VAL A 100 -6.94 -3.19 4.04
CA VAL A 100 -7.36 -1.82 4.38
C VAL A 100 -6.40 -0.84 3.72
N TYR A 101 -6.90 -0.02 2.80
CA TYR A 101 -6.12 1.08 2.24
C TYR A 101 -6.12 2.27 3.20
N VAL A 102 -4.94 2.84 3.43
CA VAL A 102 -4.74 4.08 4.20
C VAL A 102 -4.49 5.22 3.21
N PRO A 103 -5.45 6.15 3.03
CA PRO A 103 -5.28 7.31 2.14
C PRO A 103 -4.08 8.17 2.55
N LEU A 104 -3.46 8.85 1.59
CA LEU A 104 -2.25 9.66 1.84
C LEU A 104 -2.50 10.86 2.76
N GLY A 105 -3.76 11.26 2.93
CA GLY A 105 -4.16 12.47 3.64
C GLY A 105 -4.00 13.70 2.73
N LYS A 106 -4.98 14.60 2.76
CA LYS A 106 -4.85 15.91 2.10
C LYS A 106 -4.02 16.80 3.03
N ASN A 107 -2.82 17.19 2.62
CA ASN A 107 -2.08 18.28 3.26
C ASN A 107 -2.75 19.63 2.98
#